data_AF-A0A941N144-F1
#
_entry.id   AF-A0A941N144-F1
#
_cell.length_a   1.000
_cell.length_b   1.000
_cell.length_c   1.000
_cell.angle_alpha   90.00
_cell.angle_beta   90.00
_cell.angle_gamma   90.00
#
_symmetry.space_group_name_H-M   'P 1'
#
loop_
_entity.id
_entity.type
_entity.pdbx_description
1 polymer ?
#
loop_
_entity_poly.entity_id
_entity_poly.type
_entity_poly.pdbx_seq_one_letter_code
_entity_poly.pdbx_strand_id
1 'polypeptide(L)'
;MTTPKRDQLLKLFGTSRVLRARDVVAAGIARTYLNRLFAAGVLERPARGLYVLAEDEPTEHRSLIEAARRVPRGVVCLLSALQFHGLTVQAPFEVWLAINHKARRPRSPSLPLRIVRFSGKALTYGIEEHTLEGVCVRVYSPAKTIVDCFKYRNKIGLDVALEALRDGLRQKKATFDQIWQAAKICRMTNVMRPYLEAVA
;
A
#
# COMPACT_ATOMS: atom_id res chain seq x y z
N MET A 1 -5.56 7.86 39.28
CA MET A 1 -5.42 8.09 37.83
C MET A 1 -6.39 7.17 37.10
N THR A 2 -7.10 7.66 36.07
CA THR A 2 -8.14 6.96 35.30
C THR A 2 -7.59 5.78 34.48
N THR A 3 -7.36 4.64 35.15
CA THR A 3 -7.08 3.31 34.57
C THR A 3 -7.98 2.93 33.38
N PRO A 4 -9.32 3.15 33.40
CA PRO A 4 -10.19 2.64 32.34
C PRO A 4 -9.91 3.20 30.93
N LYS A 5 -9.46 4.46 30.82
CA LYS A 5 -9.19 5.09 29.50
C LYS A 5 -7.87 4.62 28.88
N ARG A 6 -6.88 4.28 29.71
CA ARG A 6 -5.62 3.66 29.24
C ARG A 6 -5.93 2.26 28.69
N ASP A 7 -6.69 1.47 29.43
CA ASP A 7 -7.04 0.11 29.01
C ASP A 7 -7.92 0.10 27.76
N GLN A 8 -8.86 1.04 27.62
CA GLN A 8 -9.62 1.25 26.39
C GLN A 8 -8.71 1.58 25.19
N LEU A 9 -7.69 2.42 25.40
CA LEU A 9 -6.74 2.74 24.34
C LEU A 9 -5.89 1.53 23.94
N LEU A 10 -5.40 0.76 24.92
CA LEU A 10 -4.65 -0.47 24.66
C LEU A 10 -5.52 -1.51 23.93
N LYS A 11 -6.81 -1.62 24.28
CA LYS A 11 -7.78 -2.45 23.54
C LYS A 11 -7.95 -1.99 22.08
N LEU A 12 -7.96 -0.68 21.82
CA LEU A 12 -7.99 -0.15 20.45
C LEU A 12 -6.74 -0.54 19.66
N PHE A 13 -5.55 -0.49 20.29
CA PHE A 13 -4.32 -0.97 19.67
C PHE A 13 -4.33 -2.48 19.40
N GLY A 14 -5.02 -3.26 20.24
CA GLY A 14 -5.26 -4.68 19.98
C GLY A 14 -6.14 -4.96 18.76
N THR A 15 -6.94 -3.99 18.31
CA THR A 15 -7.77 -4.10 17.09
C THR A 15 -7.05 -3.55 15.85
N SER A 16 -6.24 -2.50 16.02
CA SER A 16 -5.43 -1.92 14.95
C SER A 16 -4.11 -1.42 15.50
N ARG A 17 -2.99 -1.93 14.97
CA ARG A 17 -1.65 -1.57 15.47
C ARG A 17 -1.27 -0.12 15.18
N VAL A 18 -1.91 0.52 14.18
CA VAL A 18 -1.63 1.92 13.80
C VAL A 18 -2.87 2.79 13.92
N LEU A 19 -2.93 3.60 14.98
CA LEU A 19 -4.05 4.49 15.26
C LEU A 19 -3.79 5.94 14.84
N ARG A 20 -4.86 6.61 14.42
CA ARG A 20 -4.93 8.06 14.22
C ARG A 20 -5.63 8.71 15.40
N ALA A 21 -5.31 9.99 15.61
CA ALA A 21 -6.03 10.81 16.58
C ALA A 21 -7.56 10.87 16.34
N ARG A 22 -8.05 10.59 15.12
CA ARG A 22 -9.48 10.51 14.84
C ARG A 22 -10.11 9.18 15.31
N ASP A 23 -9.38 8.06 15.28
CA ASP A 23 -9.95 6.77 15.69
C ASP A 23 -10.13 6.74 17.20
N VAL A 24 -9.15 7.29 17.91
CA VAL A 24 -9.18 7.44 19.37
C VAL A 24 -10.33 8.36 19.81
N VAL A 25 -10.56 9.46 19.07
CA VAL A 25 -11.72 10.34 19.32
C VAL A 25 -13.04 9.65 19.01
N ALA A 26 -13.11 8.89 17.92
CA ALA A 26 -14.31 8.12 17.56
C ALA A 26 -14.65 7.08 18.64
N ALA A 27 -13.65 6.56 19.36
CA ALA A 27 -13.82 5.68 20.51
C ALA A 27 -14.10 6.40 21.85
N GLY A 28 -14.37 7.71 21.82
CA GLY A 28 -14.71 8.49 23.03
C GLY A 28 -13.51 8.90 23.89
N ILE A 29 -12.27 8.71 23.41
CA ILE A 29 -11.06 9.06 24.14
C ILE A 29 -10.51 10.41 23.65
N ALA A 30 -10.23 11.31 24.58
CA ALA A 30 -9.69 12.63 24.26
C ALA A 30 -8.28 12.55 23.65
N ARG A 31 -8.02 13.35 22.61
CA ARG A 31 -6.71 13.39 21.91
C ARG A 31 -5.52 13.67 22.84
N THR A 32 -5.76 14.35 23.96
CA THR A 32 -4.73 14.64 24.97
C THR A 32 -4.11 13.38 25.56
N TYR A 33 -4.83 12.26 25.60
CA TYR A 33 -4.30 10.97 26.06
C TYR A 33 -3.21 10.43 25.13
N LEU A 34 -3.34 10.61 23.82
CA LEU A 34 -2.29 10.21 22.86
C LEU A 34 -1.00 11.00 23.11
N ASN A 35 -1.10 12.31 23.31
CA ASN A 35 0.07 13.14 23.60
C ASN A 35 0.71 12.80 24.95
N ARG A 36 -0.11 12.49 25.97
CA ARG A 36 0.37 12.09 27.28
C ARG A 36 1.15 10.78 27.23
N LEU A 37 0.62 9.77 26.53
CA LEU A 37 1.27 8.47 26.40
C LEU A 37 2.50 8.52 25.48
N PHE A 38 2.47 9.35 24.44
CA PHE A 38 3.65 9.64 23.63
C PHE A 38 4.76 10.31 24.46
N ALA A 39 4.43 11.32 25.28
CA ALA A 39 5.40 11.96 26.17
C ALA A 39 5.95 11.02 27.25
N ALA A 40 5.16 10.02 27.65
CA ALA A 40 5.56 8.98 28.59
C ALA A 40 6.33 7.80 27.95
N GLY A 41 6.60 7.84 26.64
CA GLY A 41 7.34 6.79 25.93
C GLY A 41 6.55 5.49 25.65
N VAL A 42 5.26 5.45 25.98
CA VAL A 42 4.39 4.27 25.74
C VAL A 42 4.01 4.17 24.26
N LEU A 43 3.92 5.32 23.58
CA LEU A 43 3.60 5.41 22.16
C LEU A 43 4.76 6.03 21.39
N GLU A 44 4.96 5.56 20.17
CA GLU A 44 5.76 6.23 19.17
C GLU A 44 4.87 6.95 18.15
N ARG A 45 5.46 7.92 17.45
CA ARG A 45 4.78 8.72 16.43
C ARG A 45 5.56 8.72 15.13
N PRO A 46 5.46 7.64 14.32
CA PRO A 46 6.23 7.50 13.07
C PRO A 46 5.85 8.55 12.02
N ALA A 47 4.63 9.10 12.10
CA ALA A 47 4.24 10.22 11.26
C ALA A 47 3.24 11.15 11.95
N ARG A 48 3.10 12.38 11.43
CA ARG A 48 2.10 13.33 11.95
C ARG A 48 0.71 12.70 12.00
N GLY A 49 0.21 12.51 13.22
CA GLY A 49 -1.12 11.97 13.49
C GLY A 49 -1.26 10.45 13.38
N LEU A 50 -0.16 9.70 13.26
CA LEU A 50 -0.10 8.24 13.38
C LEU A 50 0.61 7.86 14.67
N TYR A 51 0.03 6.97 15.44
CA TYR A 51 0.56 6.49 16.72
C TYR A 51 0.62 4.96 16.69
N VAL A 52 1.69 4.40 17.26
CA VAL A 52 1.92 2.97 17.46
C VAL A 52 2.42 2.74 18.88
N LEU A 53 2.31 1.51 19.40
CA LEU A 53 2.93 1.17 20.68
C LEU A 53 4.46 1.16 20.52
N ALA A 54 5.19 1.68 21.51
CA ALA A 54 6.65 1.73 21.44
C ALA A 54 7.31 0.34 21.53
N GLU A 55 6.61 -0.63 22.11
CA GLU A 55 7.05 -2.02 22.25
C GLU A 55 6.74 -2.86 20.98
N ASP A 56 6.00 -2.33 20.00
CA ASP A 56 5.67 -3.07 18.79
C ASP A 56 6.87 -3.11 17.84
N GLU A 57 7.39 -4.32 17.60
CA GLU A 57 8.38 -4.54 16.55
C GLU A 57 7.82 -4.18 15.17
N PRO A 58 8.61 -3.51 14.31
CA PRO A 58 8.18 -3.19 12.95
C PRO A 58 7.95 -4.47 12.15
N THR A 59 6.72 -4.65 11.68
CA THR A 59 6.34 -5.76 10.79
C THR A 59 6.72 -5.47 9.34
N GLU A 60 6.76 -6.51 8.50
CA GLU A 60 7.05 -6.40 7.06
C GLU A 60 6.14 -5.39 6.35
N HIS A 61 4.89 -5.27 6.80
CA HIS A 61 3.88 -4.43 6.17
C HIS A 61 3.69 -3.06 6.82
N ARG A 62 4.48 -2.71 7.85
CA ARG A 62 4.34 -1.43 8.59
C ARG A 62 4.31 -0.22 7.66
N SER A 63 5.21 -0.18 6.68
CA SER A 63 5.29 0.92 5.70
C SER A 63 4.02 1.02 4.84
N LEU A 64 3.44 -0.10 4.41
CA LEU A 64 2.18 -0.15 3.64
C LEU A 64 0.99 0.29 4.49
N ILE A 65 0.93 -0.15 5.75
CA ILE A 65 -0.11 0.21 6.71
C ILE A 65 -0.07 1.73 6.97
N GLU A 66 1.11 2.27 7.28
CA GLU A 66 1.30 3.71 7.49
C GLU A 66 0.92 4.53 6.25
N ALA A 67 1.32 4.06 5.07
CA ALA A 67 0.99 4.66 3.79
C ALA A 67 -0.53 4.67 3.52
N ALA A 68 -1.22 3.55 3.75
CA ALA A 68 -2.66 3.41 3.56
C ALA A 68 -3.46 4.30 4.53
N ARG A 69 -3.04 4.35 5.81
CA ARG A 69 -3.64 5.28 6.77
C ARG A 69 -3.43 6.73 6.32
N ARG A 70 -2.24 7.08 5.81
CA ARG A 70 -1.88 8.44 5.37
C ARG A 70 -2.58 8.88 4.10
N VAL A 71 -2.80 7.96 3.18
CA VAL A 71 -3.45 8.21 1.90
C VAL A 71 -4.62 7.23 1.78
N PRO A 72 -5.75 7.45 2.49
CA PRO A 72 -6.84 6.48 2.52
C PRO A 72 -7.48 6.21 1.16
N ARG A 73 -7.21 7.04 0.13
CA ARG A 73 -7.68 6.83 -1.23
C ARG A 73 -6.58 6.36 -2.20
N GLY A 74 -5.37 6.16 -1.69
CA GLY A 74 -4.25 5.64 -2.45
C GLY A 74 -4.34 4.13 -2.60
N VAL A 75 -3.75 3.63 -3.68
CA VAL A 75 -3.67 2.19 -3.96
C VAL A 75 -2.19 1.84 -4.14
N VAL A 76 -1.70 0.83 -3.42
CA VAL A 76 -0.33 0.31 -3.54
C VAL A 76 -0.13 -0.21 -4.97
N CYS A 77 0.95 0.20 -5.62
CA CYS A 77 1.19 -0.06 -7.05
C CYS A 77 2.67 -0.33 -7.35
N LEU A 78 2.96 -0.77 -8.58
CA LEU A 78 4.33 -0.99 -9.09
C LEU A 78 5.18 -1.80 -8.11
N LEU A 79 6.41 -1.35 -7.78
CA LEU A 79 7.36 -2.12 -6.97
C LEU A 79 6.79 -2.56 -5.62
N SER A 80 6.04 -1.69 -4.93
CA SER A 80 5.43 -2.06 -3.64
C SER A 80 4.30 -3.08 -3.80
N ALA A 81 3.57 -3.07 -4.92
CA ALA A 81 2.56 -4.09 -5.20
C ALA A 81 3.21 -5.41 -5.66
N LEU A 82 4.30 -5.35 -6.43
CA LEU A 82 5.08 -6.54 -6.78
C LEU A 82 5.63 -7.22 -5.52
N GLN A 83 6.21 -6.44 -4.60
CA GLN A 83 6.73 -6.94 -3.33
C GLN A 83 5.60 -7.56 -2.50
N PHE A 84 4.48 -6.85 -2.35
CA PHE A 84 3.31 -7.37 -1.62
C PHE A 84 2.81 -8.70 -2.18
N HIS A 85 2.82 -8.84 -3.51
CA HIS A 85 2.42 -10.08 -4.19
C HIS A 85 3.56 -11.09 -4.31
N GLY A 86 4.76 -10.86 -3.75
CA GLY A 86 5.91 -11.77 -3.91
C GLY A 86 6.29 -12.05 -5.37
N LEU A 87 6.18 -11.03 -6.23
CA LEU A 87 6.50 -11.04 -7.67
C LEU A 87 7.78 -10.29 -8.00
N THR A 88 8.58 -9.97 -6.99
CA THR A 88 9.90 -9.38 -7.13
C THR A 88 10.74 -9.71 -5.90
N VAL A 89 12.04 -9.81 -6.11
CA VAL A 89 13.04 -9.86 -5.03
C VAL A 89 13.52 -8.46 -4.61
N GLN A 90 13.07 -7.41 -5.33
CA GLN A 90 13.46 -6.05 -5.02
C GLN A 90 12.73 -5.54 -3.77
N ALA A 91 13.48 -4.93 -2.86
CA ALA A 91 12.96 -4.22 -1.69
C ALA A 91 12.96 -2.70 -1.95
N PRO A 92 11.83 -2.10 -2.37
CA PRO A 92 11.78 -0.67 -2.66
C PRO A 92 11.94 0.17 -1.38
N PHE A 93 12.84 1.16 -1.42
CA PHE A 93 13.04 2.12 -0.32
C PHE A 93 11.86 3.10 -0.13
N GLU A 94 11.01 3.25 -1.14
CA GLU A 94 9.83 4.11 -1.11
C GLU A 94 8.55 3.27 -1.26
N VAL A 95 7.46 3.67 -0.57
CA VAL A 95 6.14 3.06 -0.82
C VAL A 95 5.52 3.69 -2.06
N TRP A 96 5.28 2.88 -3.08
CA TRP A 96 4.68 3.27 -4.34
C TRP A 96 3.15 3.29 -4.24
N LEU A 97 2.56 4.48 -4.39
CA LEU A 97 1.12 4.68 -4.33
C LEU A 97 0.59 5.35 -5.59
N ALA A 98 -0.46 4.75 -6.15
CA ALA A 98 -1.29 5.37 -7.16
C ALA A 98 -2.35 6.27 -6.50
N ILE A 99 -2.49 7.49 -7.00
CA ILE A 99 -3.58 8.40 -6.65
C ILE A 99 -4.26 8.92 -7.92
N ASN A 100 -5.47 9.45 -7.76
CA ASN A 100 -6.16 10.13 -8.86
C ASN A 100 -5.31 11.29 -9.40
N HIS A 101 -5.27 11.46 -10.72
CA HIS A 101 -4.55 12.56 -11.38
C HIS A 101 -4.89 13.96 -10.85
N LYS A 102 -6.11 14.20 -10.34
CA LYS A 102 -6.52 15.48 -9.72
C LYS A 102 -6.25 15.57 -8.22
N ALA A 103 -5.85 14.47 -7.57
CA ALA A 103 -5.64 14.47 -6.13
C ALA A 103 -4.38 15.25 -5.74
N ARG A 104 -4.45 15.96 -4.60
CA ARG A 104 -3.30 16.66 -4.03
C ARG A 104 -2.25 15.64 -3.59
N ARG A 105 -0.97 15.89 -3.93
CA ARG A 105 0.14 15.05 -3.47
C ARG A 105 0.21 15.11 -1.94
N PRO A 106 0.23 13.97 -1.23
CA PRO A 106 0.42 13.96 0.22
C PRO A 106 1.81 14.49 0.55
N ARG A 107 1.91 15.40 1.54
CA ARG A 107 3.19 15.79 2.12
C ARG A 107 3.61 14.72 3.11
N SER A 108 4.79 14.10 2.96
CA SER A 108 5.28 13.05 3.87
C SER A 108 6.79 13.17 4.08
N PRO A 109 7.24 13.85 5.15
CA PRO A 109 8.66 13.91 5.47
C PRO A 109 9.18 12.65 6.18
N SER A 110 8.32 11.86 6.84
CA SER A 110 8.74 10.74 7.70
C SER A 110 8.61 9.34 7.07
N LEU A 111 7.83 9.20 6.00
CA LEU A 111 7.75 7.97 5.21
C LEU A 111 7.95 8.34 3.73
N PRO A 112 8.99 7.82 3.05
CA PRO A 112 9.22 8.10 1.65
C PRO A 112 8.10 7.48 0.79
N LEU A 113 7.35 8.35 0.10
CA LEU A 113 6.24 7.96 -0.76
C LEU A 113 6.54 8.32 -2.22
N ARG A 114 6.53 7.29 -3.08
CA ARG A 114 6.56 7.46 -4.53
C ARG A 114 5.15 7.54 -5.06
N ILE A 115 4.74 8.73 -5.49
CA ILE A 115 3.37 8.98 -5.97
C ILE A 115 3.31 8.84 -7.49
N VAL A 116 2.42 7.98 -7.96
CA VAL A 116 2.08 7.81 -9.38
C VAL A 116 0.63 8.23 -9.62
N ARG A 117 0.37 8.86 -10.76
CA ARG A 117 -0.96 9.40 -11.09
C ARG A 117 -1.64 8.54 -12.12
N PHE A 118 -2.77 7.93 -11.73
CA PHE A 118 -3.64 7.18 -12.65
C PHE A 118 -4.96 7.94 -12.86
N SER A 119 -5.66 7.59 -13.93
CA SER A 119 -6.94 8.18 -14.31
C SER A 119 -7.86 7.15 -14.97
N GLY A 120 -9.17 7.45 -14.99
CA GLY A 120 -10.19 6.61 -15.63
C GLY A 120 -10.20 5.17 -15.11
N LYS A 121 -10.52 4.22 -16.00
CA LYS A 121 -10.61 2.80 -15.67
C LYS A 121 -9.29 2.21 -15.15
N ALA A 122 -8.14 2.74 -15.56
CA ALA A 122 -6.83 2.27 -15.10
C ALA A 122 -6.57 2.58 -13.61
N LEU A 123 -7.28 3.56 -13.03
CA LEU A 123 -7.20 3.87 -11.59
C LEU A 123 -8.08 2.96 -10.74
N THR A 124 -9.21 2.49 -11.27
CA THR A 124 -10.22 1.77 -10.47
C THR A 124 -10.21 0.26 -10.70
N TYR A 125 -9.70 -0.19 -11.85
CA TYR A 125 -9.67 -1.61 -12.18
C TYR A 125 -8.60 -2.36 -11.40
N GLY A 126 -8.96 -3.57 -10.96
CA GLY A 126 -8.05 -4.50 -10.29
C GLY A 126 -7.61 -4.01 -8.91
N ILE A 127 -8.41 -3.24 -8.19
CA ILE A 127 -8.13 -2.92 -6.78
C ILE A 127 -8.59 -4.10 -5.92
N GLU A 128 -7.71 -4.58 -5.05
CA GLU A 128 -7.98 -5.55 -4.00
C GLU A 128 -7.84 -4.88 -2.64
N GLU A 129 -8.69 -5.25 -1.69
CA GLU A 129 -8.64 -4.78 -0.30
C GLU A 129 -8.10 -5.88 0.60
N HIS A 130 -7.00 -5.59 1.28
CA HIS A 130 -6.31 -6.50 2.18
C HIS A 130 -6.33 -5.94 3.60
N THR A 131 -6.67 -6.76 4.60
CA THR A 131 -6.65 -6.32 6.00
C THR A 131 -5.32 -6.73 6.63
N LEU A 132 -4.45 -5.75 6.87
CA LEU A 132 -3.14 -5.94 7.50
C LEU A 132 -3.18 -5.29 8.88
N GLU A 133 -3.05 -6.09 9.94
CA GLU A 133 -3.04 -5.59 11.33
C GLU A 133 -4.23 -4.66 11.65
N GLY A 134 -5.42 -5.06 11.18
CA GLY A 134 -6.66 -4.30 11.36
C GLY A 134 -6.79 -3.05 10.49
N VAL A 135 -5.86 -2.81 9.57
CA VAL A 135 -5.90 -1.71 8.60
C VAL A 135 -6.20 -2.24 7.21
N CYS A 136 -7.25 -1.70 6.58
CA CYS A 136 -7.52 -1.93 5.17
C CYS A 136 -6.48 -1.22 4.30
N VAL A 137 -5.71 -2.01 3.55
CA VAL A 137 -4.71 -1.59 2.57
C VAL A 137 -5.23 -1.97 1.18
N ARG A 138 -5.30 -0.99 0.28
CA ARG A 138 -5.66 -1.23 -1.12
C ARG A 138 -4.42 -1.51 -1.94
N VAL A 139 -4.42 -2.61 -2.68
CA VAL A 139 -3.32 -3.02 -3.55
C VAL A 139 -3.89 -3.34 -4.93
N TYR A 140 -3.16 -3.03 -6.01
CA TYR A 140 -3.58 -3.54 -7.33
C TYR A 140 -3.33 -5.05 -7.42
N SER A 141 -4.23 -5.76 -8.09
CA SER A 141 -4.14 -7.20 -8.33
C SER A 141 -2.85 -7.57 -9.06
N PRO A 142 -2.38 -8.83 -8.97
CA PRO A 142 -1.18 -9.28 -9.67
C PRO A 142 -1.20 -8.96 -11.17
N ALA A 143 -2.28 -9.30 -11.87
CA ALA A 143 -2.42 -9.04 -13.30
C ALA A 143 -2.35 -7.54 -13.65
N LYS A 144 -3.04 -6.70 -12.86
CA LYS A 144 -3.01 -5.25 -13.04
C LYS A 144 -1.62 -4.68 -12.78
N THR A 145 -0.96 -5.17 -11.73
CA THR A 145 0.39 -4.74 -11.34
C THR A 145 1.40 -5.05 -12.44
N ILE A 146 1.39 -6.26 -13.01
CA ILE A 146 2.25 -6.65 -14.13
C ILE A 146 2.05 -5.69 -15.32
N VAL A 147 0.81 -5.43 -15.71
CA VAL A 147 0.50 -4.50 -16.81
C VAL A 147 0.98 -3.07 -16.53
N ASP A 148 0.80 -2.59 -15.29
CA ASP A 148 1.30 -1.27 -14.89
C ASP A 148 2.83 -1.22 -14.94
N CYS A 149 3.53 -2.31 -14.61
CA CYS A 149 4.98 -2.39 -14.74
C CYS A 149 5.43 -2.19 -16.19
N PHE A 150 4.78 -2.80 -17.18
CA PHE A 150 5.05 -2.51 -18.60
C PHE A 150 4.75 -1.06 -18.97
N LYS A 151 3.66 -0.50 -18.43
CA LYS A 151 3.28 0.89 -18.68
C LYS A 151 4.31 1.88 -18.14
N TYR A 152 4.92 1.56 -17.01
CA TYR A 152 5.91 2.39 -16.33
C TYR A 152 7.34 1.83 -16.44
N ARG A 153 7.62 0.97 -17.43
CA ARG A 153 8.94 0.36 -17.68
C ARG A 153 10.09 1.36 -17.75
N ASN A 154 9.84 2.58 -18.27
CA ASN A 154 10.84 3.64 -18.32
C ASN A 154 11.22 4.21 -16.94
N LYS A 155 10.45 3.89 -15.89
CA LYS A 155 10.69 4.31 -14.51
C LYS A 155 11.24 3.20 -13.63
N ILE A 156 10.79 1.97 -13.85
CA ILE A 156 11.13 0.82 -12.98
C ILE A 156 12.08 -0.19 -13.64
N GLY A 157 12.31 -0.10 -14.96
CA GLY A 157 13.05 -1.10 -15.73
C GLY A 157 12.11 -2.01 -16.53
N LEU A 158 12.52 -2.38 -17.75
CA LEU A 158 11.80 -3.38 -18.56
C LEU A 158 12.06 -4.81 -18.04
N ASP A 159 13.28 -5.07 -17.59
CA ASP A 159 13.70 -6.28 -16.88
C ASP A 159 12.76 -6.59 -15.71
N VAL A 160 12.44 -5.61 -14.87
CA VAL A 160 11.50 -5.77 -13.75
C VAL A 160 10.10 -6.15 -14.23
N ALA A 161 9.62 -5.53 -15.31
CA ALA A 161 8.32 -5.87 -15.88
C ALA A 161 8.28 -7.28 -16.49
N LEU A 162 9.38 -7.72 -17.12
CA LEU A 162 9.52 -9.05 -17.68
C LEU A 162 9.60 -10.13 -16.60
N GLU A 163 10.37 -9.89 -15.54
CA GLU A 163 10.46 -10.77 -14.37
C GLU A 163 9.08 -10.91 -13.73
N ALA A 164 8.38 -9.80 -13.46
CA ALA A 164 7.04 -9.81 -12.90
C ALA A 164 6.03 -10.61 -13.76
N LEU A 165 6.11 -10.52 -15.08
CA LEU A 165 5.27 -11.30 -16.00
C LEU A 165 5.55 -12.80 -15.87
N ARG A 166 6.83 -13.19 -15.96
CA ARG A 166 7.24 -14.59 -15.88
C ARG A 166 6.88 -15.19 -14.52
N ASP A 167 7.15 -14.47 -13.44
CA ASP A 167 6.86 -14.89 -12.08
C ASP A 167 5.36 -14.94 -11.81
N GLY A 168 4.61 -13.97 -12.30
CA GLY A 168 3.15 -13.94 -12.20
C GLY A 168 2.48 -15.18 -12.80
N LEU A 169 2.94 -15.59 -13.99
CA LEU A 169 2.47 -16.79 -14.67
C LEU A 169 3.00 -18.07 -14.00
N ARG A 170 4.31 -18.16 -13.72
CA ARG A 170 4.96 -19.33 -13.10
C ARG A 170 4.37 -19.65 -11.73
N GLN A 171 4.16 -18.63 -10.90
CA GLN A 171 3.59 -18.77 -9.56
C GLN A 171 2.05 -18.84 -9.58
N LYS A 172 1.42 -18.80 -10.76
CA LYS A 172 -0.05 -18.82 -10.95
C LYS A 172 -0.78 -17.70 -10.20
N LYS A 173 -0.12 -16.58 -9.95
CA LYS A 173 -0.70 -15.37 -9.33
C LYS A 173 -1.53 -14.56 -10.31
N ALA A 174 -1.27 -14.72 -11.61
CA ALA A 174 -2.10 -14.18 -12.67
C ALA A 174 -2.18 -15.18 -13.83
N THR A 175 -3.33 -15.23 -14.49
CA THR A 175 -3.52 -15.98 -15.74
C THR A 175 -3.30 -15.08 -16.95
N PHE A 176 -3.02 -15.70 -18.11
CA PHE A 176 -2.88 -14.98 -19.37
C PHE A 176 -4.11 -14.11 -19.68
N ASP A 177 -5.32 -14.64 -19.51
CA ASP A 177 -6.56 -13.92 -19.75
C ASP A 177 -6.74 -12.70 -18.83
N GLN A 178 -6.40 -12.84 -17.54
CA GLN A 178 -6.43 -11.72 -16.60
C GLN A 178 -5.44 -10.62 -16.99
N ILE A 179 -4.23 -11.00 -17.42
CA ILE A 179 -3.21 -10.05 -17.87
C ILE A 179 -3.66 -9.37 -19.17
N TRP A 180 -4.22 -10.12 -20.12
CA TRP A 180 -4.72 -9.58 -21.38
C TRP A 180 -5.88 -8.60 -21.16
N GLN A 181 -6.81 -8.95 -20.27
CA GLN A 181 -7.92 -8.07 -19.92
C GLN A 181 -7.45 -6.80 -19.21
N ALA A 182 -6.50 -6.92 -18.28
CA ALA A 182 -5.85 -5.78 -17.65
C ALA A 182 -5.12 -4.91 -18.69
N ALA A 183 -4.44 -5.50 -19.67
CA ALA A 183 -3.74 -4.80 -20.74
C ALA A 183 -4.71 -3.99 -21.61
N LYS A 184 -5.88 -4.55 -21.96
CA LYS A 184 -6.94 -3.80 -22.67
C LYS A 184 -7.38 -2.57 -21.89
N ILE A 185 -7.70 -2.74 -20.61
CA ILE A 185 -8.21 -1.65 -19.75
C ILE A 185 -7.14 -0.56 -19.55
N CYS A 186 -5.88 -0.96 -19.39
CA CYS A 186 -4.76 -0.03 -19.21
C CYS A 186 -4.21 0.55 -20.51
N ARG A 187 -4.74 0.13 -21.68
CA ARG A 187 -4.31 0.48 -23.04
C ARG A 187 -2.86 0.09 -23.36
N MET A 188 -2.49 -1.13 -22.97
CA MET A 188 -1.14 -1.69 -23.07
C MET A 188 -1.03 -2.91 -23.99
N THR A 189 -2.11 -3.27 -24.70
CA THR A 189 -2.15 -4.47 -25.57
C THR A 189 -1.03 -4.51 -26.60
N ASN A 190 -0.80 -3.43 -27.34
CA ASN A 190 0.21 -3.42 -28.42
C ASN A 190 1.64 -3.53 -27.88
N VAL A 191 1.89 -2.93 -26.71
CA VAL A 191 3.20 -3.00 -26.05
C VAL A 191 3.45 -4.38 -25.48
N MET A 192 2.42 -5.02 -24.91
CA MET A 192 2.56 -6.31 -24.22
C MET A 192 2.47 -7.51 -25.15
N ARG A 193 1.82 -7.38 -26.31
CA ARG A 193 1.63 -8.46 -27.29
C ARG A 193 2.90 -9.29 -27.56
N PRO A 194 4.04 -8.69 -27.98
CA PRO A 194 5.23 -9.48 -28.31
C PRO A 194 5.78 -10.26 -27.10
N TYR A 195 5.61 -9.73 -25.88
CA TYR A 195 6.08 -10.40 -24.66
C TYR A 195 5.14 -11.51 -24.22
N LEU A 196 3.84 -11.36 -24.44
CA LEU A 196 2.84 -12.37 -24.13
C LEU A 196 2.93 -13.56 -25.11
N GLU A 197 3.16 -13.29 -26.39
CA GLU A 197 3.39 -14.33 -27.40
C GLU A 197 4.67 -15.13 -27.14
N ALA A 198 5.70 -14.50 -26.58
CA ALA A 198 6.97 -15.17 -26.28
C ALA A 198 6.95 -16.03 -25.00
N VAL A 199 5.93 -15.88 -24.15
CA VAL A 199 5.81 -16.60 -22.85
C VAL A 199 4.63 -17.59 -22.86
N ALA A 200 3.78 -17.55 -23.90
CA ALA A 200 2.72 -18.53 -24.15
C ALA A 200 3.32 -19.83 -24.71
#